data_AF-K2CYN8-F1
#
_entry.id   AF-K2CYN8-F1
#
_cell.length_a   1.000
_cell.length_b   1.000
_cell.length_c   1.000
_cell.angle_alpha   90.00
_cell.angle_beta   90.00
_cell.angle_gamma   90.00
#
_symmetry.space_group_name_H-M   'P 1'
#
loop_
_entity.id
_entity.type
_entity.pdbx_description
1 polymer ?
#
loop_
_entity_poly.entity_id
_entity_poly.type
_entity_poly.pdbx_seq_one_letter_code
_entity_poly.pdbx_strand_id
1 'polypeptide(L)'
;MKKYFKYLQEDKLLSRLFVLAFILIAITVVYILINYSKLPPLLPVFNQLPWGEKRLSQTIGIFIPSGVVFSILIFNIIASSLSYPKSPLISRMLAVTSFLTSLLTLLFVIRTIQLII
;
A
#
# COMPACT_ATOMS: atom_id res chain seq x y z
N MET A 1 -19.72 -7.82 -14.61
CA MET A 1 -18.74 -7.79 -13.50
C MET A 1 -18.55 -9.15 -12.82
N LYS A 2 -19.60 -9.91 -12.45
CA LYS A 2 -19.46 -11.23 -11.78
C LYS A 2 -18.51 -12.22 -12.47
N LYS A 3 -18.51 -12.29 -13.80
CA LYS A 3 -17.64 -13.21 -14.57
C LYS A 3 -16.15 -12.87 -14.45
N TYR A 4 -15.79 -11.59 -14.31
CA TYR A 4 -14.40 -11.13 -14.18
C TYR A 4 -13.82 -11.42 -12.79
N PHE A 5 -14.62 -11.28 -11.73
CA PHE A 5 -14.21 -11.64 -10.37
C PHE A 5 -14.10 -13.15 -10.14
N LYS A 6 -14.83 -13.96 -10.92
CA LYS A 6 -14.72 -15.42 -10.84
C LYS A 6 -13.31 -15.91 -11.19
N TYR A 7 -12.70 -15.32 -12.22
CA TYR A 7 -11.33 -15.64 -12.62
C TYR A 7 -10.29 -15.29 -11.54
N LEU A 8 -10.51 -14.21 -10.80
CA LEU A 8 -9.65 -13.82 -9.67
C LEU A 8 -9.71 -14.83 -8.51
N GLN A 9 -10.87 -15.45 -8.29
CA GLN A 9 -11.04 -16.47 -7.24
C GLN A 9 -10.48 -17.84 -7.65
N GLU A 10 -10.46 -18.15 -8.94
CA GLU A 10 -9.89 -19.40 -9.46
C GLU A 10 -8.36 -19.43 -9.34
N ASP A 11 -7.67 -18.29 -9.51
CA ASP A 11 -6.23 -18.19 -9.25
C ASP A 11 -5.96 -17.90 -7.75
N LYS A 12 -5.64 -18.98 -7.02
CA LYS A 12 -5.29 -18.92 -5.59
C LYS A 12 -4.09 -18.04 -5.30
N LEU A 13 -3.12 -17.94 -6.20
CA LEU A 13 -1.92 -17.13 -5.97
C LEU A 13 -2.28 -15.65 -6.05
N LEU A 14 -3.02 -15.28 -7.10
CA LEU A 14 -3.45 -13.91 -7.37
C LEU A 14 -4.33 -13.38 -6.21
N SER A 15 -5.35 -14.15 -5.81
CA SER A 15 -6.21 -13.80 -4.68
C SER A 15 -5.43 -13.68 -3.36
N ARG A 16 -4.51 -14.61 -3.07
CA ARG A 16 -3.66 -14.53 -1.87
C ARG A 16 -2.78 -13.28 -1.85
N LEU A 17 -2.16 -12.91 -2.97
CA LEU A 17 -1.32 -11.71 -3.03
C LEU A 17 -2.11 -10.43 -2.77
N PHE A 18 -3.33 -10.31 -3.32
CA PHE A 18 -4.17 -9.15 -3.02
C PHE A 18 -4.66 -9.12 -1.57
N VAL A 19 -5.03 -10.28 -1.01
CA VAL A 19 -5.40 -10.38 0.41
C VAL A 19 -4.22 -10.02 1.31
N LEU A 20 -3.02 -10.53 1.02
CA LEU A 20 -1.80 -10.18 1.76
C LEU A 20 -1.48 -8.69 1.65
N ALA A 21 -1.61 -8.10 0.45
CA ALA A 21 -1.41 -6.66 0.27
C ALA A 21 -2.40 -5.84 1.10
N PHE A 22 -3.68 -6.24 1.13
CA PHE A 22 -4.70 -5.60 1.96
C PHE A 22 -4.37 -5.73 3.45
N ILE A 23 -3.97 -6.91 3.92
CA ILE A 23 -3.55 -7.15 5.31
C ILE A 23 -2.34 -6.26 5.66
N LEU A 24 -1.35 -6.14 4.79
CA LEU A 24 -0.18 -5.28 5.01
C LEU A 24 -0.56 -3.80 5.14
N ILE A 25 -1.49 -3.31 4.30
CA ILE A 25 -2.02 -1.94 4.44
C ILE A 25 -2.75 -1.78 5.77
N ALA A 26 -3.59 -2.75 6.15
CA ALA A 26 -4.31 -2.71 7.42
C ALA A 26 -3.35 -2.70 8.63
N ILE A 27 -2.33 -3.55 8.62
CA ILE A 27 -1.25 -3.56 9.64
C ILE A 27 -0.56 -2.20 9.67
N THR A 28 -0.25 -1.61 8.52
CA THR A 28 0.38 -0.29 8.43
C THR A 28 -0.49 0.78 9.10
N VAL A 29 -1.79 0.81 8.80
CA VAL A 29 -2.74 1.76 9.40
C VAL A 29 -2.85 1.55 10.92
N VAL A 30 -2.98 0.31 11.38
CA VAL A 30 -3.03 -0.01 12.81
C VAL A 30 -1.75 0.41 13.51
N TYR A 31 -0.59 0.16 12.91
CA TYR A 31 0.71 0.55 13.46
C TYR A 31 0.85 2.08 13.60
N ILE A 32 0.35 2.84 12.61
CA ILE A 32 0.28 4.30 12.71
C ILE A 32 -0.62 4.71 13.87
N LEU A 33 -1.83 4.13 13.97
CA LEU A 33 -2.80 4.49 15.01
C LEU A 33 -2.27 4.23 16.43
N ILE A 34 -1.58 3.12 16.65
CA ILE A 34 -0.95 2.78 17.95
C ILE A 34 0.09 3.82 18.37
N ASN A 35 0.84 4.37 17.42
CA ASN A 35 1.91 5.34 17.70
C ASN A 35 1.46 6.80 17.56
N TYR A 36 0.24 7.06 17.08
CA TYR A 36 -0.19 8.39 16.63
C TYR A 36 -0.04 9.47 17.71
N SER A 37 -0.39 9.16 18.96
CA SER A 37 -0.29 10.10 20.09
C SER A 37 1.15 10.46 20.48
N LYS A 38 2.14 9.68 20.03
CA LYS A 38 3.57 9.90 20.32
C LYS A 38 4.29 10.64 19.17
N LEU A 39 3.63 10.81 18.03
CA LEU A 39 4.23 11.44 16.87
C LEU A 39 4.33 12.97 17.08
N PRO A 40 5.45 13.59 16.70
CA PRO A 40 5.54 15.05 16.70
C PRO A 40 4.59 15.67 15.68
N PRO A 41 4.33 16.99 15.80
CA PRO A 41 3.44 17.70 14.89
C PRO A 41 3.93 17.71 13.43
N LEU A 42 5.23 17.54 13.20
CA LEU A 42 5.86 17.54 11.87
C LEU A 42 6.65 16.26 11.63
N LEU A 43 6.39 15.60 10.49
CA LEU A 43 6.99 14.33 10.10
C LEU A 43 7.59 14.42 8.69
N PRO A 44 8.80 13.88 8.45
CA PRO A 44 9.44 13.86 7.14
C PRO A 44 8.84 12.77 6.25
N VAL A 45 7.66 13.02 5.68
CA VAL A 45 6.95 12.06 4.81
C VAL A 45 7.51 12.10 3.38
N PHE A 46 7.97 13.26 2.90
CA PHE A 46 8.38 13.45 1.50
C PHE A 46 9.89 13.31 1.31
N ASN A 47 10.38 12.06 1.36
CA ASN A 47 11.81 11.79 1.27
C ASN A 47 12.49 12.19 -0.05
N GLN A 48 11.74 12.45 -1.12
CA GLN A 48 12.29 12.88 -2.41
C GLN A 48 12.54 14.39 -2.50
N LEU A 49 12.00 15.19 -1.58
CA LEU A 49 12.19 16.65 -1.59
C LEU A 49 13.54 17.06 -0.96
N PRO A 50 14.09 18.23 -1.33
CA PRO A 50 15.31 18.77 -0.73
C PRO A 50 15.21 18.84 0.78
N TRP A 51 16.33 18.63 1.47
CA TRP A 51 16.41 18.75 2.93
C TRP A 51 15.88 20.10 3.43
N GLY A 52 15.15 20.06 4.55
CA GLY A 52 14.50 21.23 5.14
C GLY A 52 12.98 21.07 5.24
N GLU A 53 12.29 22.19 5.43
CA GLU A 53 10.85 22.25 5.72
C GLU A 53 9.98 21.61 4.63
N LYS A 54 10.45 21.59 3.38
CA LYS A 54 9.74 21.01 2.24
C LYS A 54 9.47 19.50 2.39
N ARG A 55 10.26 18.77 3.20
CA ARG A 55 10.05 17.32 3.45
C ARG A 55 8.99 17.05 4.52
N LEU A 56 8.70 18.06 5.34
CA LEU A 56 7.85 17.94 6.50
C LEU A 56 6.38 18.01 6.09
N SER A 57 5.59 17.13 6.68
CA SER A 57 4.14 17.15 6.64
C SER A 57 3.61 17.17 8.06
N GLN A 58 2.38 17.64 8.25
CA GLN A 58 1.69 17.49 9.53
C GLN A 58 1.58 16.00 9.89
N THR A 59 1.36 15.68 11.16
CA THR A 59 1.24 14.28 11.66
C THR A 59 0.27 13.43 10.83
N ILE A 60 -0.86 14.01 10.39
CA ILE A 60 -1.86 13.33 9.55
C ILE A 60 -1.28 12.87 8.20
N GLY A 61 -0.23 13.53 7.72
CA GLY A 61 0.47 13.21 6.47
C GLY A 61 1.09 11.81 6.45
N ILE A 62 1.32 11.18 7.61
CA ILE A 62 1.84 9.80 7.67
C ILE A 62 0.86 8.77 7.06
N PHE A 63 -0.42 9.12 6.91
CA PHE A 63 -1.41 8.27 6.24
C PHE A 63 -1.34 8.36 4.70
N ILE A 64 -0.67 9.38 4.14
CA ILE A 64 -0.60 9.59 2.69
C ILE A 64 -0.03 8.35 1.96
N PRO A 65 1.13 7.77 2.35
CA PRO A 65 1.65 6.57 1.71
C PRO A 65 0.65 5.40 1.72
N SER A 66 -0.02 5.17 2.85
CA SER A 66 -1.04 4.12 3.00
C SER A 66 -2.25 4.35 2.09
N GLY A 67 -2.72 5.60 1.98
CA GLY A 67 -3.82 5.96 1.08
C GLY A 67 -3.47 5.82 -0.40
N VAL A 68 -2.25 6.19 -0.79
CA VAL A 68 -1.76 6.01 -2.16
C VAL A 68 -1.68 4.52 -2.50
N VAL A 69 -1.10 3.70 -1.64
CA VAL A 69 -1.00 2.26 -1.90
C VAL A 69 -2.36 1.56 -1.88
N PHE A 70 -3.29 2.01 -1.05
CA PHE A 70 -4.67 1.53 -1.10
C PHE A 70 -5.34 1.83 -2.44
N SER A 71 -5.12 3.02 -2.99
CA SER A 71 -5.61 3.40 -4.33
C SER A 71 -4.98 2.52 -5.42
N ILE A 72 -3.67 2.26 -5.35
CA ILE A 72 -2.96 1.35 -6.26
C ILE A 72 -3.52 -0.07 -6.16
N LEU A 73 -3.82 -0.57 -4.95
CA LEU A 73 -4.42 -1.89 -4.75
C LEU A 73 -5.77 -2.01 -5.46
N ILE A 74 -6.67 -1.04 -5.26
CA ILE A 74 -7.99 -1.03 -5.92
C ILE A 74 -7.83 -1.01 -7.44
N PHE A 75 -6.98 -0.12 -7.94
CA PHE A 75 -6.70 -0.02 -9.37
C PHE A 75 -6.18 -1.35 -9.94
N ASN A 76 -5.21 -1.97 -9.27
CA ASN A 76 -4.61 -3.24 -9.71
C ASN A 76 -5.61 -4.41 -9.65
N ILE A 77 -6.52 -4.47 -8.67
CA ILE A 77 -7.60 -5.46 -8.64
C ILE A 77 -8.50 -5.32 -9.87
N ILE A 78 -8.91 -4.09 -10.18
CA ILE A 78 -9.77 -3.81 -11.35
C ILE A 78 -9.02 -4.14 -12.64
N ALA A 79 -7.80 -3.63 -12.81
CA ALA A 79 -6.97 -3.87 -13.99
C ALA A 79 -6.65 -5.37 -14.17
N SER A 80 -6.37 -6.09 -13.08
CA SER A 80 -6.15 -7.53 -13.11
C SER A 80 -7.42 -8.27 -13.56
N SER A 81 -8.61 -7.87 -13.10
CA SER A 81 -9.86 -8.53 -13.51
C SER A 81 -10.13 -8.39 -15.02
N LEU A 82 -9.74 -7.26 -15.62
CA LEU A 82 -9.91 -6.97 -17.04
C LEU A 82 -8.85 -7.65 -17.91
N SER A 83 -7.62 -7.76 -17.41
CA SER A 83 -6.48 -8.32 -18.14
C SER A 83 -6.36 -9.83 -18.02
N TYR A 84 -6.95 -10.46 -16.99
CA TYR A 84 -6.88 -11.91 -16.78
C TYR A 84 -7.27 -12.77 -17.98
N PRO A 85 -8.40 -12.54 -18.68
CA PRO A 85 -8.77 -13.36 -19.83
C PRO A 85 -7.84 -13.17 -21.05
N LYS A 86 -7.06 -12.07 -21.10
CA LYS A 86 -6.10 -11.80 -22.18
C LYS A 86 -4.73 -12.40 -21.88
N SER A 87 -4.25 -12.19 -20.67
CA SER A 87 -2.96 -12.71 -20.19
C SER A 87 -2.97 -12.85 -18.66
N PRO A 88 -2.99 -14.09 -18.14
CA PRO A 88 -2.86 -14.35 -16.70
C PRO A 88 -1.54 -13.82 -16.11
N LEU A 89 -0.47 -13.75 -16.93
CA LEU A 89 0.82 -13.26 -16.49
C LEU A 89 0.76 -11.78 -16.05
N ILE A 90 0.11 -10.93 -16.85
CA ILE A 90 -0.07 -9.49 -16.53
C ILE A 90 -0.82 -9.33 -15.21
N SER A 91 -1.87 -10.14 -15.02
CA SER A 91 -2.68 -10.11 -13.80
C SER A 91 -1.88 -10.50 -12.55
N ARG A 92 -1.02 -11.51 -12.66
CA ARG A 92 -0.10 -11.91 -11.59
C ARG A 92 0.94 -10.83 -11.30
N MET A 93 1.48 -10.18 -12.33
CA MET A 93 2.41 -9.05 -12.14
C MET A 93 1.74 -7.90 -11.39
N LEU A 94 0.49 -7.55 -11.69
CA LEU A 94 -0.27 -6.52 -10.95
C LEU A 94 -0.51 -6.91 -9.48
N ALA A 95 -0.76 -8.18 -9.19
CA ALA A 95 -0.88 -8.66 -7.82
C ALA A 95 0.45 -8.59 -7.05
N VAL A 96 1.56 -8.98 -7.70
CA VAL A 96 2.91 -8.87 -7.13
C VAL A 96 3.30 -7.42 -6.87
N THR A 97 3.00 -6.50 -7.79
CA THR A 97 3.30 -5.07 -7.57
C THR A 97 2.48 -4.50 -6.42
N SER A 98 1.20 -4.84 -6.28
CA SER A 98 0.40 -4.45 -5.11
C SER A 98 0.97 -4.99 -3.79
N PHE A 99 1.42 -6.24 -3.77
CA PHE A 99 2.05 -6.82 -2.61
C PHE A 99 3.35 -6.08 -2.26
N LEU A 100 4.25 -5.90 -3.23
CA LEU A 100 5.53 -5.22 -3.00
C LEU A 100 5.35 -3.77 -2.57
N THR A 101 4.45 -3.00 -3.18
CA THR A 101 4.21 -1.60 -2.77
C THR A 101 3.64 -1.53 -1.36
N SER A 102 2.75 -2.45 -0.96
CA SER A 102 2.25 -2.53 0.42
C SER A 102 3.34 -2.87 1.43
N LEU A 103 4.22 -3.83 1.12
CA LEU A 103 5.34 -4.21 1.96
C LEU A 103 6.34 -3.06 2.13
N LEU A 104 6.72 -2.40 1.04
CA LEU A 104 7.62 -1.25 1.07
C LEU A 104 7.03 -0.07 1.85
N THR A 105 5.72 0.13 1.77
CA THR A 105 5.02 1.18 2.53
C THR A 105 5.02 0.87 4.02
N LEU A 106 4.78 -0.37 4.42
CA LEU A 106 4.91 -0.79 5.82
C LEU A 106 6.33 -0.51 6.35
N LEU A 107 7.36 -0.92 5.61
CA LEU A 107 8.77 -0.68 5.99
C LEU A 107 9.09 0.81 6.07
N PHE A 108 8.58 1.61 5.12
CA PHE A 108 8.74 3.06 5.13
C PHE A 108 8.12 3.69 6.39
N VAL A 109 6.90 3.30 6.75
CA VAL A 109 6.20 3.82 7.93
C VAL A 109 6.90 3.40 9.22
N ILE A 110 7.30 2.12 9.34
CA ILE A 110 8.06 1.63 10.50
C ILE A 110 9.33 2.46 10.69
N ARG A 111 10.12 2.61 9.63
CA ARG A 111 11.38 3.36 9.67
C ARG A 111 11.15 4.84 10.02
N THR A 112 10.12 5.45 9.47
CA THR A 112 9.80 6.86 9.73
C THR A 112 9.45 7.06 11.21
N ILE A 113 8.64 6.17 11.78
CA ILE A 113 8.24 6.25 13.20
C ILE A 113 9.45 5.98 14.11
N GLN A 114 10.25 4.96 13.83
CA GLN A 114 11.45 4.61 14.63
C GLN A 114 12.58 5.64 14.58
N LEU A 115 12.64 6.46 13.53
CA LEU A 115 13.64 7.52 13.45
C LEU A 115 13.31 8.69 14.40
N ILE A 116 12.05 8.79 14.82
CA ILE A 116 11.48 9.97 15.47
C ILE A 116 11.14 9.70 16.94
N ILE A 117 10.70 8.48 17.24
CA ILE A 117 10.50 7.98 18.62
C ILE A 117 11.79 7.32 19.08
#